data_AF-A0A6B3PFH0-F1
#
_entry.id   AF-A0A6B3PFH0-F1
#
_cell.length_a   1.000
_cell.length_b   1.000
_cell.length_c   1.000
_cell.angle_alpha   90.00
_cell.angle_beta   90.00
_cell.angle_gamma   90.00
#
_symmetry.space_group_name_H-M   'P 1'
#
loop_
_entity.id
_entity.type
_entity.pdbx_description
1 polymer ?
#
loop_
_entity_poly.entity_id
_entity_poly.type
_entity_poly.pdbx_seq_one_letter_code
_entity_poly.pdbx_strand_id
1 'polypeptide(L)'
;MTQQDTLFSKIIRREIPADIVYEDDMALAFKDINPQAPVHILVIPKKPIPKLADASPEDHSLMGHLLLTAKRVAEQAGLENGYRVVIV
;
A
#
# COMPACT_ATOMS: atom_id res chain seq x y z
N MET A 1 6.01 12.96 -18.41
CA MET A 1 4.66 12.52 -17.98
C MET A 1 4.65 12.66 -16.48
N THR A 2 3.98 13.69 -15.99
CA THR A 2 4.06 14.14 -14.60
C THR A 2 3.57 13.04 -13.65
N GLN A 3 4.42 12.53 -12.76
CA GLN A 3 3.93 11.82 -11.58
C GLN A 3 2.89 12.71 -10.93
N GLN A 4 1.63 12.24 -10.84
CA GLN A 4 0.59 12.98 -10.13
C GLN A 4 1.09 13.20 -8.70
N ASP A 5 1.20 14.46 -8.29
CA ASP A 5 1.75 14.82 -6.98
C ASP A 5 0.70 14.59 -5.88
N THR A 6 0.49 13.31 -5.56
CA THR A 6 -0.44 12.89 -4.50
C THR A 6 0.27 12.85 -3.15
N LEU A 7 -0.51 12.83 -2.06
CA LEU A 7 0.02 12.60 -0.72
C LEU A 7 0.87 11.32 -0.64
N PHE A 8 0.43 10.25 -1.31
CA PHE A 8 1.15 8.98 -1.34
C PHE A 8 2.47 9.07 -2.10
N SER A 9 2.51 9.83 -3.19
CA SER A 9 3.76 10.09 -3.92
C SER A 9 4.76 10.86 -3.05
N LYS A 10 4.29 11.82 -2.24
CA LYS A 10 5.12 12.53 -1.25
C LYS A 10 5.65 11.60 -0.16
N ILE A 11 4.83 10.66 0.33
CA ILE A 11 5.26 9.63 1.31
C ILE A 11 6.35 8.73 0.70
N ILE A 12 6.14 8.23 -0.52
CA ILE A 12 7.14 7.40 -1.23
C ILE A 12 8.47 8.14 -1.35
N ARG A 13 8.44 9.43 -1.71
CA ARG A 13 9.62 10.30 -1.85
C ARG A 13 10.19 10.82 -0.53
N ARG A 14 9.61 10.47 0.62
CA ARG A 14 10.02 10.94 1.97
C ARG A 14 9.94 12.45 2.17
N GLU A 15 9.08 13.12 1.40
CA GLU A 15 8.82 14.56 1.57
C GLU A 15 7.95 14.84 2.81
N ILE A 16 7.14 13.86 3.21
CA ILE A 16 6.30 13.92 4.41
C ILE A 16 6.44 12.62 5.21
N PRO A 17 6.30 12.67 6.55
CA PRO A 17 6.44 11.49 7.39
C PRO A 17 5.24 10.54 7.25
N ALA A 18 5.50 9.25 7.43
CA ALA A 18 4.51 8.21 7.62
C ALA A 18 5.08 7.12 8.54
N ASP A 19 4.23 6.45 9.32
CA ASP A 19 4.62 5.30 10.13
C ASP A 19 4.73 4.06 9.21
N ILE A 20 5.87 3.93 8.56
CA ILE A 20 6.15 2.92 7.54
C ILE A 20 6.51 1.60 8.24
N VAL A 21 5.74 0.56 7.92
CA VAL A 21 5.86 -0.78 8.51
C VAL A 21 6.50 -1.77 7.54
N TYR A 22 6.48 -1.49 6.24
CA TYR A 22 7.10 -2.33 5.22
C TYR A 22 7.47 -1.52 3.98
N GLU A 23 8.57 -1.89 3.34
CA GLU A 23 8.97 -1.35 2.05
C GLU A 23 9.83 -2.35 1.27
N ASP A 24 9.61 -2.41 -0.04
CA ASP A 24 10.51 -3.02 -1.01
C ASP A 24 10.54 -2.21 -2.32
N ASP A 25 11.09 -2.78 -3.40
CA ASP A 25 11.22 -2.10 -4.69
C ASP A 25 9.86 -1.81 -5.37
N MET A 26 8.80 -2.54 -5.03
CA MET A 26 7.50 -2.49 -5.71
C MET A 26 6.42 -1.82 -4.86
N ALA A 27 6.48 -1.94 -3.54
CA ALA A 27 5.42 -1.55 -2.63
C ALA A 27 5.94 -0.81 -1.38
N LEU A 28 5.04 -0.04 -0.78
CA LEU A 28 5.22 0.61 0.51
C LEU A 28 3.98 0.37 1.36
N ALA A 29 4.14 0.05 2.63
CA ALA A 29 3.05 -0.05 3.57
C ALA A 29 3.28 0.82 4.82
N PHE A 30 2.23 1.51 5.26
CA PHE A 30 2.28 2.41 6.40
C PHE A 30 0.91 2.50 7.10
N LYS A 31 0.91 2.82 8.39
CA LYS A 31 -0.33 2.96 9.16
C LYS A 31 -1.16 4.14 8.65
N ASP A 32 -2.46 3.94 8.54
CA ASP A 32 -3.39 5.02 8.20
C ASP A 32 -3.42 6.06 9.33
N ILE A 33 -3.40 7.35 8.96
CA ILE A 33 -3.49 8.46 9.91
C ILE A 33 -4.90 8.61 10.51
N ASN A 34 -5.93 8.10 9.82
CA ASN A 34 -7.33 8.09 10.24
C ASN A 34 -7.86 6.64 10.30
N PRO A 35 -7.34 5.80 11.22
CA PRO A 35 -7.66 4.37 11.26
C PRO A 35 -9.14 4.10 11.52
N GLN A 36 -9.73 3.16 10.78
CA GLN A 36 -11.13 2.72 10.94
C GLN A 36 -11.26 1.40 11.75
N ALA A 37 -10.14 0.86 12.19
CA ALA A 37 -10.02 -0.35 13.00
C ALA A 37 -8.75 -0.25 13.89
N PRO A 38 -8.61 -1.08 14.94
CA PRO A 38 -7.42 -1.07 15.81
C PRO A 38 -6.10 -1.23 15.04
N VAL A 39 -6.11 -1.99 13.94
CA VAL A 39 -5.02 -2.05 12.96
C VAL A 39 -5.60 -1.66 11.61
N HIS A 40 -5.10 -0.57 11.03
CA HIS A 40 -5.45 -0.12 9.69
C HIS A 40 -4.18 0.33 8.97
N ILE A 41 -3.80 -0.41 7.93
CA ILE A 41 -2.54 -0.23 7.21
C ILE A 41 -2.86 -0.12 5.72
N LEU A 42 -2.27 0.87 5.06
CA LEU A 42 -2.37 1.07 3.63
C LEU A 42 -1.17 0.38 2.97
N VAL A 43 -1.41 -0.39 1.92
CA VAL A 43 -0.37 -0.98 1.05
C VAL A 43 -0.53 -0.35 -0.32
N ILE A 44 0.50 0.35 -0.79
CA ILE A 44 0.45 1.10 -2.06
C ILE A 44 1.58 0.65 -3.00
N PRO A 45 1.34 0.67 -4.34
CA PRO A 45 2.41 0.47 -5.31
C PRO A 45 3.31 1.71 -5.39
N LYS A 46 4.60 1.49 -5.64
CA LYS A 46 5.53 2.56 -6.05
C LYS A 46 5.32 2.99 -7.50
N LYS A 47 4.78 2.11 -8.36
CA LYS A 47 4.30 2.46 -9.70
C LYS A 47 3.05 3.36 -9.55
N PRO A 48 2.98 4.53 -10.20
CA PRO A 48 1.85 5.45 -10.07
C PRO A 48 0.65 4.95 -10.87
N ILE A 49 -0.22 4.16 -10.22
CA ILE A 49 -1.52 3.72 -10.74
C ILE A 49 -2.61 4.44 -9.91
N PRO A 50 -3.30 5.45 -10.43
CA PRO A 50 -4.18 6.31 -9.63
C PRO A 50 -5.39 5.60 -9.00
N LYS A 51 -5.93 4.58 -9.67
CA LYS A 51 -7.08 3.77 -9.24
C LYS A 51 -7.02 2.40 -9.91
N LEU A 52 -7.66 1.39 -9.33
CA LEU A 52 -7.64 0.02 -9.87
C LEU A 52 -8.08 -0.07 -11.34
N ALA A 53 -9.04 0.76 -11.76
CA ALA A 53 -9.55 0.76 -13.14
C ALA A 53 -8.51 1.15 -14.20
N ASP A 54 -7.40 1.77 -13.80
CA ASP A 54 -6.31 2.16 -14.69
C ASP A 54 -5.20 1.09 -14.73
N ALA A 55 -5.33 0.00 -13.97
CA ALA A 55 -4.42 -1.13 -14.03
C ALA A 55 -4.62 -1.92 -15.34
N SER A 56 -3.53 -2.50 -15.83
CA SER A 56 -3.48 -3.20 -17.11
C SER A 56 -2.87 -4.60 -16.96
N PRO A 57 -2.96 -5.49 -17.97
CA PRO A 57 -2.41 -6.85 -17.86
C PRO A 57 -0.92 -6.92 -17.52
N GLU A 58 -0.12 -5.90 -17.86
CA GLU A 58 1.29 -5.79 -17.47
C GLU A 58 1.49 -5.63 -15.95
N ASP A 59 0.47 -5.16 -15.23
CA ASP A 59 0.50 -4.96 -13.78
C ASP A 59 0.23 -6.24 -12.98
N HIS A 60 -0.04 -7.37 -13.64
CA HIS A 60 -0.43 -8.63 -12.98
C HIS A 60 0.51 -9.00 -11.83
N SER A 61 1.82 -8.95 -12.06
CA SER A 61 2.82 -9.29 -11.03
C SER A 61 2.81 -8.30 -9.87
N LEU A 62 2.61 -7.00 -10.15
CA LEU A 62 2.50 -5.98 -9.12
C LEU A 62 1.22 -6.17 -8.29
N MET A 63 0.09 -6.48 -8.92
CA MET A 63 -1.17 -6.72 -8.21
C MET A 63 -1.06 -7.92 -7.26
N GLY A 64 -0.47 -9.03 -7.72
CA GLY A 64 -0.19 -10.18 -6.88
C GLY A 64 0.77 -9.84 -5.73
N HIS A 65 1.81 -9.06 -6.01
CA HIS A 65 2.77 -8.60 -5.01
C HIS A 65 2.12 -7.76 -3.90
N LEU A 66 1.21 -6.85 -4.24
CA LEU A 66 0.49 -6.04 -3.25
C LEU A 66 -0.37 -6.89 -2.31
N LEU A 67 -1.06 -7.91 -2.84
CA LEU A 67 -1.88 -8.82 -2.02
C LEU A 67 -1.02 -9.67 -1.07
N LEU A 68 0.11 -10.19 -1.55
CA LEU A 68 1.05 -10.94 -0.69
C LEU A 68 1.75 -10.04 0.33
N THR A 69 2.01 -8.79 -0.03
CA THR A 69 2.51 -7.78 0.90
C THR A 69 1.49 -7.50 2.00
N ALA A 70 0.20 -7.35 1.66
CA ALA A 70 -0.86 -7.18 2.65
C ALA A 70 -0.92 -8.36 3.64
N LYS A 71 -0.81 -9.60 3.15
CA LYS A 71 -0.71 -10.79 4.02
C LYS A 71 0.48 -10.70 4.97
N ARG A 72 1.68 -10.44 4.44
CA ARG A 72 2.92 -10.34 5.23
C ARG A 72 2.82 -9.28 6.33
N VAL A 73 2.29 -8.11 5.98
CA VAL A 73 2.14 -7.00 6.92
C VAL A 73 1.09 -7.31 7.98
N ALA A 74 0.01 -8.01 7.63
CA ALA A 74 -0.97 -8.48 8.59
C ALA A 74 -0.37 -9.48 9.60
N GLU A 75 0.49 -10.42 9.14
CA GLU A 75 1.23 -11.34 10.00
C GLU A 75 2.19 -10.59 10.95
N GLN A 76 2.93 -9.60 10.44
CA GLN A 76 3.82 -8.76 11.24
C GLN A 76 3.08 -7.92 12.28
N ALA A 77 1.82 -7.55 12.00
CA ALA A 77 0.95 -6.84 12.92
C ALA A 77 0.22 -7.76 13.93
N GLY A 78 0.44 -9.07 13.89
CA GLY A 78 -0.18 -10.03 14.80
C GLY A 78 -1.67 -10.28 14.54
N LEU A 79 -2.14 -10.10 13.31
CA LEU A 79 -3.55 -10.31 12.93
C LEU A 79 -3.88 -11.80 12.69
N GLU A 80 -3.77 -12.60 13.75
CA GLU A 80 -3.97 -14.06 13.70
C GLU A 80 -5.44 -14.48 13.52
N ASN A 81 -6.37 -13.64 14.00
CA ASN A 81 -7.82 -13.90 13.93
C ASN A 81 -8.47 -13.40 12.63
N GLY A 82 -7.65 -13.14 11.60
CA GLY A 82 -8.10 -12.65 10.30
C GLY A 82 -8.12 -11.13 10.17
N TYR A 83 -8.39 -10.69 8.94
CA TYR A 83 -8.40 -9.28 8.54
C TYR A 83 -9.24 -9.11 7.28
N ARG A 84 -9.48 -7.86 6.88
CA ARG A 84 -10.18 -7.51 5.64
C ARG A 84 -9.23 -6.71 4.74
N VAL A 85 -9.18 -7.08 3.47
CA VAL A 85 -8.55 -6.27 2.42
C VAL A 85 -9.66 -5.54 1.67
N VAL A 86 -9.50 -4.22 1.51
CA VAL A 86 -10.38 -3.37 0.71
C VAL A 86 -9.56 -2.79 -0.43
N ILE A 87 -10.06 -2.89 -1.65
CA ILE A 87 -9.42 -2.32 -2.84
C ILE A 87 -10.29 -1.14 -3.29
N VAL A 88 -9.65 0.02 -3.47
CA VAL A 88 -10.29 1.31 -3.81
C VAL A 88 -9.77 1.87 -5.13
#